data_AF-A0A818K3T7-F1
#
_entry.id   AF-A0A818K3T7-F1
#
_cell.length_a   1.000
_cell.length_b   1.000
_cell.length_c   1.000
_cell.angle_alpha   90.00
_cell.angle_beta   90.00
_cell.angle_gamma   90.00
#
_symmetry.space_group_name_H-M   'P 1'
#
loop_
_entity.id
_entity.type
_entity.pdbx_description
1 polymer ?
#
loop_
_entity_poly.entity_id
_entity_poly.type
_entity_poly.pdbx_seq_one_letter_code
_entity_poly.pdbx_strand_id
1 'polypeptide(L)'
;KNPSSTLSTHTIVSGDTLWKLSRKYGCTLNDILTVNPGIIPEQLQIGQIIYLPKPGIRQFISFISITLLMSIATTLIPTSESTIISEPISTNQKDKIDFEWKNNNKSIVVGYFTSWSVYQRNFFVNDIPADKITHINYAFAKIGLDGEIERGDNEADTEKFFPGDSWSQTLRGNFNQLIKLKDVYPHLRTLISVGGWTWSKNFSDIAMNDESRKKFAKSCVKFIEKYAFDGIDLDWEYPVSGGHEHNIHRPEDKQNYVFILKELREQLDMAANQNGKTYLLTVA
;
A
#
# COMPACT_ATOMS: atom_id res chain seq x y z
N LYS A 1 21.17 -38.56 -7.99
CA LYS A 1 20.31 -38.15 -9.13
C LYS A 1 20.78 -36.77 -9.58
N ASN A 2 21.12 -36.59 -10.85
CA ASN A 2 21.56 -35.30 -11.41
C ASN A 2 20.57 -34.18 -11.02
N PRO A 3 21.02 -33.02 -10.49
CA PRO A 3 20.15 -31.88 -10.24
C PRO A 3 19.80 -31.25 -11.60
N SER A 4 18.84 -31.85 -12.30
CA SER A 4 18.43 -31.45 -13.64
C SER A 4 17.62 -30.14 -13.56
N SER A 5 18.28 -29.05 -13.96
CA SER A 5 17.84 -27.65 -14.13
C SER A 5 16.69 -27.14 -13.23
N THR A 6 17.01 -26.14 -12.41
CA THR A 6 16.09 -25.39 -11.52
C THR A 6 15.10 -24.49 -12.28
N LEU A 7 15.33 -24.27 -13.57
CA LEU A 7 14.49 -23.48 -14.46
C LEU A 7 13.90 -24.36 -15.57
N SER A 8 12.64 -24.10 -15.90
CA SER A 8 12.00 -24.53 -17.14
C SER A 8 11.89 -23.34 -18.10
N THR A 9 11.75 -23.58 -19.40
CA THR A 9 11.50 -22.52 -20.38
C THR A 9 10.08 -22.58 -20.90
N HIS A 10 9.56 -21.43 -21.31
CA HIS A 10 8.27 -21.31 -21.98
C HIS A 10 8.38 -20.33 -23.14
N THR A 11 7.87 -20.73 -24.31
CA THR A 11 7.78 -19.86 -25.49
C THR A 11 6.42 -19.17 -25.47
N ILE A 12 6.41 -17.85 -25.39
CA ILE A 12 5.19 -17.03 -25.38
C ILE A 12 4.36 -17.32 -26.63
N VAL A 13 3.09 -17.65 -26.41
CA VAL A 13 2.07 -17.79 -27.46
C VAL A 13 0.99 -16.71 -27.33
N SER A 14 0.16 -16.59 -28.36
CA SER A 14 -0.95 -15.62 -28.34
C SER A 14 -1.87 -15.86 -27.15
N GLY A 15 -2.17 -14.79 -26.41
CA GLY A 15 -3.04 -14.82 -25.24
C GLY A 15 -2.35 -15.12 -23.91
N ASP A 16 -1.04 -15.38 -23.92
CA ASP A 16 -0.25 -15.47 -22.69
C ASP A 16 -0.13 -14.10 -22.01
N THR A 17 -0.14 -14.15 -20.69
CA THR A 17 0.33 -13.07 -19.83
C THR A 17 1.24 -13.70 -18.79
N LEU A 18 2.22 -12.95 -18.27
CA LEU A 18 3.09 -13.49 -17.21
C LEU A 18 2.28 -13.95 -15.99
N TRP A 19 1.12 -13.34 -15.74
CA TRP A 19 0.16 -13.78 -14.72
C TRP A 19 -0.46 -15.15 -15.01
N LYS A 20 -0.96 -15.39 -16.23
CA LYS A 20 -1.51 -16.71 -16.61
C LYS A 20 -0.43 -17.79 -16.50
N LEU A 21 0.78 -17.46 -16.90
CA LEU A 21 1.93 -18.34 -16.79
C LEU A 21 2.31 -18.61 -15.34
N SER A 22 2.31 -17.61 -14.46
CA SER A 22 2.60 -17.81 -13.04
C SER A 22 1.61 -18.79 -12.39
N ARG A 23 0.32 -18.68 -12.73
CA ARG A 23 -0.72 -19.63 -12.28
C ARG A 23 -0.51 -21.03 -12.86
N LYS A 24 -0.24 -21.12 -14.17
CA LYS A 24 -0.02 -22.38 -14.87
C LYS A 24 1.18 -23.16 -14.33
N TYR A 25 2.25 -22.44 -13.97
CA TYR A 25 3.53 -23.03 -13.56
C TYR A 25 3.76 -23.05 -12.05
N GLY A 26 2.80 -22.59 -11.26
CA GLY A 26 2.86 -22.66 -9.80
C GLY A 26 3.94 -21.78 -9.17
N CYS A 27 4.23 -20.64 -9.79
CA CYS A 27 5.19 -19.64 -9.32
C CYS A 27 4.54 -18.25 -9.21
N THR A 28 5.23 -17.28 -8.61
CA THR A 28 4.73 -15.90 -8.58
C THR A 28 5.19 -15.12 -9.81
N LEU A 29 4.45 -14.08 -10.19
CA LEU A 29 4.88 -13.14 -11.24
C LEU A 29 6.29 -12.60 -10.93
N ASN A 30 6.56 -12.25 -9.67
CA ASN A 30 7.87 -11.73 -9.25
C ASN A 30 8.99 -12.77 -9.43
N ASP A 31 8.73 -14.06 -9.18
CA ASP A 31 9.72 -15.10 -9.42
C ASP A 31 10.07 -15.19 -10.90
N ILE A 32 9.08 -15.04 -11.79
CA ILE A 32 9.28 -14.98 -13.25
C ILE A 32 10.10 -13.74 -13.61
N LEU A 33 9.75 -12.56 -13.10
CA LEU A 33 10.48 -11.31 -13.40
C LEU A 33 11.93 -11.35 -12.91
N THR A 34 12.17 -11.96 -11.75
CA THR A 34 13.53 -12.10 -11.16
C THR A 34 14.45 -12.91 -12.07
N VAL A 35 13.93 -13.95 -12.73
CA VAL A 35 14.72 -14.81 -13.62
C VAL A 35 14.67 -14.38 -15.09
N ASN A 36 13.98 -13.28 -15.41
CA ASN A 36 13.91 -12.66 -16.73
C ASN A 36 14.10 -11.14 -16.63
N PRO A 37 15.29 -10.67 -16.20
CA PRO A 37 15.53 -9.23 -16.04
C PRO A 37 15.30 -8.49 -17.36
N GLY A 38 14.55 -7.38 -17.30
CA GLY A 38 14.22 -6.56 -18.46
C GLY A 38 12.99 -7.01 -19.26
N ILE A 39 12.32 -8.11 -18.87
CA ILE A 39 11.02 -8.43 -19.45
C ILE A 39 9.95 -7.44 -18.98
N ILE A 40 9.15 -6.94 -19.91
CA ILE A 40 8.04 -6.02 -19.63
C ILE A 40 6.73 -6.82 -19.80
N PRO A 41 5.92 -7.03 -18.76
CA PRO A 41 4.72 -7.87 -18.81
C PRO A 41 3.72 -7.49 -19.91
N GLU A 42 3.65 -6.21 -20.27
CA GLU A 42 2.73 -5.65 -21.26
C GLU A 42 3.27 -5.73 -22.70
N GLN A 43 4.54 -6.11 -22.88
CA GLN A 43 5.23 -6.12 -24.18
C GLN A 43 5.76 -7.51 -24.55
N LEU A 44 5.08 -8.56 -24.10
CA LEU A 44 5.45 -9.93 -24.46
C LEU A 44 5.33 -10.14 -25.97
N GLN A 45 6.38 -10.70 -26.56
CA GLN A 45 6.40 -10.99 -28.00
C GLN A 45 6.10 -12.47 -28.22
N ILE A 46 5.18 -12.78 -29.14
CA ILE A 46 4.92 -14.18 -29.54
C ILE A 46 6.23 -14.77 -30.08
N GLY A 47 6.61 -15.95 -29.57
CA GLY A 47 7.89 -16.60 -29.87
C GLY A 47 9.02 -16.25 -28.90
N GLN A 48 8.86 -15.25 -28.02
CA GLN A 48 9.82 -14.94 -26.97
C GLN A 48 9.94 -16.11 -26.00
N ILE A 49 11.17 -16.50 -25.64
CA ILE A 49 11.42 -17.54 -24.64
C ILE A 49 11.64 -16.86 -23.29
N ILE A 50 10.92 -17.33 -22.27
CA ILE A 50 11.09 -16.90 -20.88
C ILE A 50 11.47 -18.08 -19.98
N TYR A 51 12.19 -17.79 -18.91
CA TYR A 51 12.52 -18.75 -17.86
C TYR A 51 11.45 -18.77 -16.78
N LEU A 52 11.12 -19.96 -16.29
CA LEU A 52 10.09 -20.19 -15.27
C LEU A 52 10.68 -21.04 -14.14
N PRO A 53 10.65 -20.54 -12.89
CA PRO A 53 11.14 -21.29 -11.75
C PRO A 53 10.19 -22.44 -11.40
N LYS A 54 10.76 -23.62 -11.07
CA LYS A 54 9.95 -24.76 -10.59
C LYS A 54 9.40 -24.49 -9.18
N PRO A 55 8.16 -24.92 -8.86
CA PRO A 55 7.60 -24.77 -7.52
C PRO A 55 8.48 -25.42 -6.46
N GLY A 56 8.76 -24.71 -5.35
CA GLY A 56 9.41 -25.28 -4.17
C GLY A 56 10.92 -25.08 -4.03
N ILE A 57 11.58 -24.29 -4.88
CA ILE A 57 13.00 -23.95 -4.72
C ILE A 57 13.18 -22.42 -4.68
N ARG A 58 13.09 -21.80 -3.50
CA ARG A 58 13.68 -20.49 -3.22
C ARG A 58 15.19 -20.66 -3.04
N GLN A 59 15.93 -20.89 -4.12
CA GLN A 59 17.37 -20.65 -4.09
C GLN A 59 17.59 -19.18 -4.43
N PHE A 60 18.18 -18.45 -3.48
CA PHE A 60 18.70 -17.10 -3.68
C PHE A 60 19.60 -17.10 -4.91
N ILE A 61 19.14 -16.57 -6.04
CA ILE A 61 20.06 -16.20 -7.13
C ILE A 61 20.69 -14.88 -6.70
N SER A 62 21.72 -15.02 -5.87
CA SER A 62 22.69 -13.98 -5.54
C SER A 62 23.71 -13.92 -6.67
N PHE A 63 23.82 -12.74 -7.30
CA PHE A 63 24.89 -12.29 -8.21
C PHE A 63 25.44 -13.28 -9.25
N ILE A 64 24.86 -13.31 -10.47
CA ILE A 64 25.66 -13.44 -11.71
C ILE A 64 24.94 -12.67 -12.83
N SER A 65 25.47 -11.50 -13.21
CA SER A 65 25.45 -10.96 -14.59
C SER A 65 26.10 -9.57 -14.62
N ILE A 66 27.42 -9.51 -14.44
CA ILE A 66 28.23 -8.43 -15.06
C ILE A 66 29.39 -9.11 -15.76
N THR A 67 29.14 -9.60 -16.98
CA THR A 67 30.20 -9.85 -17.97
C THR A 67 29.57 -9.98 -19.35
N LEU A 68 29.13 -8.86 -19.94
CA LEU A 68 29.20 -8.65 -21.39
C LEU A 68 28.95 -7.18 -21.74
N LEU A 69 29.84 -6.62 -22.56
CA LEU A 69 29.85 -5.26 -23.15
C LEU A 69 30.36 -4.16 -22.19
N MET A 70 31.39 -3.37 -22.46
CA MET A 70 32.19 -3.17 -23.66
C MET A 70 33.53 -2.53 -23.24
N SER A 71 34.60 -2.92 -23.93
CA SER A 71 35.94 -2.34 -23.80
C SER A 71 36.02 -0.94 -24.43
N ILE A 72 37.07 -0.21 -24.05
CA ILE A 72 37.67 1.00 -24.66
C ILE A 72 37.06 2.36 -24.27
N ALA A 73 37.72 3.07 -23.35
CA ALA A 73 38.46 4.32 -23.64
C ALA A 73 38.80 5.08 -22.35
N THR A 74 39.98 4.83 -21.80
CA THR A 74 40.69 5.78 -20.94
C THR A 74 41.28 6.90 -21.78
N THR A 75 40.99 8.17 -21.45
CA THR A 75 42.00 9.25 -21.31
C THR A 75 41.38 10.58 -20.82
N LEU A 76 41.94 11.06 -19.70
CA LEU A 76 42.29 12.45 -19.35
C LEU A 76 41.21 13.49 -18.95
N ILE A 77 41.50 14.11 -17.80
CA ILE A 77 40.79 15.14 -17.01
C ILE A 77 41.00 16.54 -17.67
N PRO A 78 40.17 17.58 -17.42
CA PRO A 78 40.44 18.47 -16.29
C PRO A 78 39.21 18.92 -15.48
N THR A 79 39.54 19.32 -14.25
CA THR A 79 38.77 19.84 -13.14
C THR A 79 37.97 21.11 -13.44
N SER A 80 36.73 21.17 -12.93
CA SER A 80 36.13 22.42 -12.45
C SER A 80 35.43 22.13 -11.12
N GLU A 81 35.91 22.76 -10.06
CA GLU A 81 35.26 22.82 -8.75
C GLU A 81 33.83 23.32 -8.92
N SER A 82 32.85 22.46 -8.66
CA SER A 82 31.50 22.90 -8.36
C SER A 82 31.27 22.63 -6.88
N THR A 83 30.86 23.69 -6.21
CA THR A 83 30.57 23.78 -4.79
C THR A 83 29.58 22.67 -4.43
N ILE A 84 30.01 21.70 -3.63
CA ILE A 84 29.12 20.68 -3.07
C ILE A 84 28.23 21.38 -2.05
N ILE A 85 27.11 21.90 -2.50
CA ILE A 85 25.93 22.04 -1.65
C ILE A 85 25.44 20.61 -1.48
N SER A 86 25.65 20.05 -0.30
CA SER A 86 25.06 18.77 0.09
C SER A 86 23.54 18.90 0.01
N GLU A 87 22.94 18.42 -1.08
CA GLU A 87 21.51 18.17 -1.12
C GLU A 87 21.18 17.16 0.00
N PRO A 88 20.11 17.41 0.78
CA PRO A 88 19.72 16.48 1.82
C PRO A 88 19.24 15.17 1.16
N ILE A 89 19.94 14.10 1.52
CA ILE A 89 19.51 12.70 1.65
C ILE A 89 18.13 12.40 1.03
N SER A 90 18.17 11.74 -0.14
CA SER A 90 17.17 10.77 -0.66
C SER A 90 15.72 11.02 -0.26
N THR A 91 15.02 11.88 -1.00
CA THR A 91 13.55 11.83 -1.04
C THR A 91 13.11 10.45 -1.55
N ASN A 92 12.31 9.74 -0.76
CA ASN A 92 11.80 8.43 -1.13
C ASN A 92 11.06 8.53 -2.49
N GLN A 93 11.12 7.49 -3.32
CA GLN A 93 10.43 7.45 -4.61
C GLN A 93 8.93 7.78 -4.49
N LYS A 94 8.32 7.48 -3.34
CA LYS A 94 6.94 7.87 -2.98
C LYS A 94 6.77 9.39 -2.83
N ASP A 95 7.71 10.09 -2.19
CA ASP A 95 7.65 11.55 -2.02
C ASP A 95 7.86 12.28 -3.35
N LYS A 96 8.68 11.71 -4.25
CA LYS A 96 8.75 12.18 -5.65
C LYS A 96 7.43 12.01 -6.39
N ILE A 97 6.74 10.87 -6.22
CA ILE A 97 5.42 10.64 -6.83
C ILE A 97 4.36 11.62 -6.27
N ASP A 98 4.36 11.89 -4.95
CA ASP A 98 3.43 12.83 -4.33
C ASP A 98 3.71 14.29 -4.76
N PHE A 99 4.98 14.65 -4.96
CA PHE A 99 5.41 15.95 -5.50
C PHE A 99 5.08 16.10 -7.00
N GLU A 100 5.36 15.09 -7.82
CA GLU A 100 5.01 15.06 -9.24
C GLU A 100 3.50 15.08 -9.45
N TRP A 101 2.74 14.45 -8.56
CA TRP A 101 1.29 14.50 -8.61
C TRP A 101 0.77 15.93 -8.53
N LYS A 102 1.13 16.63 -7.44
CA LYS A 102 0.66 18.00 -7.17
C LYS A 102 1.02 18.96 -8.30
N ASN A 103 2.11 18.67 -9.02
CA ASN A 103 2.63 19.54 -10.07
C ASN A 103 2.19 19.17 -11.50
N ASN A 104 1.73 17.94 -11.77
CA ASN A 104 1.38 17.47 -13.13
C ASN A 104 -0.12 17.43 -13.46
N ASN A 105 -0.97 18.10 -12.68
CA ASN A 105 -2.40 18.24 -12.98
C ASN A 105 -3.15 16.90 -13.15
N LYS A 106 -2.66 15.81 -12.51
CA LYS A 106 -3.30 14.49 -12.55
C LYS A 106 -4.46 14.43 -11.56
N SER A 107 -5.61 13.93 -12.01
CA SER A 107 -6.81 13.79 -11.17
C SER A 107 -6.66 12.70 -10.12
N ILE A 108 -7.13 12.97 -8.89
CA ILE A 108 -7.27 11.96 -7.82
C ILE A 108 -8.50 11.11 -8.12
N VAL A 109 -8.27 9.80 -8.29
CA VAL A 109 -9.31 8.79 -8.50
C VAL A 109 -9.28 7.84 -7.30
N VAL A 110 -10.25 8.01 -6.40
CA VAL A 110 -10.39 7.25 -5.16
C VAL A 110 -11.44 6.15 -5.35
N GLY A 111 -11.13 4.94 -4.87
CA GLY A 111 -12.11 3.87 -4.72
C GLY A 111 -12.22 3.44 -3.26
N TYR A 112 -13.44 3.10 -2.82
CA TYR A 112 -13.64 2.45 -1.52
C TYR A 112 -13.61 0.92 -1.69
N PHE A 113 -12.84 0.26 -0.83
CA PHE A 113 -12.85 -1.21 -0.72
C PHE A 113 -13.32 -1.60 0.68
N THR A 114 -14.47 -2.25 0.76
CA THR A 114 -15.06 -2.65 2.04
C THR A 114 -14.52 -4.00 2.51
N SER A 115 -14.21 -4.13 3.80
CA SER A 115 -13.63 -5.34 4.42
C SER A 115 -14.46 -6.59 4.10
N TRP A 116 -15.79 -6.45 4.17
CA TRP A 116 -16.74 -7.53 3.93
C TRP A 116 -16.94 -7.92 2.46
N SER A 117 -16.27 -7.25 1.50
CA SER A 117 -16.33 -7.60 0.08
C SER A 117 -15.83 -9.01 -0.21
N VAL A 118 -14.92 -9.52 0.62
CA VAL A 118 -14.29 -10.84 0.44
C VAL A 118 -15.16 -12.02 0.84
N TYR A 119 -16.38 -11.76 1.33
CA TYR A 119 -17.35 -12.78 1.68
C TYR A 119 -18.36 -12.96 0.55
N GLN A 120 -19.64 -12.62 0.77
CA GLN A 120 -20.73 -12.89 -0.17
C GLN A 120 -20.60 -12.14 -1.50
N ARG A 121 -19.95 -10.97 -1.50
CA ARG A 121 -19.69 -10.21 -2.73
C ARG A 121 -18.59 -10.85 -3.59
N ASN A 122 -17.79 -11.75 -3.00
CA ASN A 122 -16.71 -12.47 -3.66
C ASN A 122 -15.80 -11.55 -4.48
N PHE A 123 -15.49 -10.38 -3.92
CA PHE A 123 -14.66 -9.36 -4.53
C PHE A 123 -13.45 -9.11 -3.63
N PHE A 124 -12.26 -9.41 -4.14
CA PHE A 124 -11.01 -9.41 -3.40
C PHE A 124 -10.12 -8.25 -3.81
N VAL A 125 -9.10 -7.96 -3.01
CA VAL A 125 -8.13 -6.88 -3.29
C VAL A 125 -7.48 -7.04 -4.68
N ASN A 126 -7.27 -8.29 -5.13
CA ASN A 126 -6.69 -8.58 -6.44
C ASN A 126 -7.66 -8.34 -7.63
N ASP A 127 -8.95 -8.10 -7.37
CA ASP A 127 -9.94 -7.77 -8.40
C ASP A 127 -10.04 -6.26 -8.64
N ILE A 128 -9.36 -5.44 -7.82
CA ILE A 128 -9.33 -3.98 -7.96
C ILE A 128 -8.56 -3.61 -9.23
N PRO A 129 -9.11 -2.76 -10.12
CA PRO A 129 -8.39 -2.23 -11.29
C PRO A 129 -7.40 -1.13 -10.85
N ALA A 130 -6.33 -1.53 -10.16
CA ALA A 130 -5.37 -0.65 -9.50
C ALA A 130 -4.54 0.23 -10.46
N ASP A 131 -4.51 -0.12 -11.75
CA ASP A 131 -3.95 0.70 -12.83
C ASP A 131 -4.80 1.95 -13.15
N LYS A 132 -6.09 1.93 -12.82
CA LYS A 132 -7.05 3.01 -13.14
C LYS A 132 -7.36 3.93 -11.97
N ILE A 133 -6.94 3.54 -10.78
CA ILE A 133 -7.16 4.31 -9.57
C ILE A 133 -5.83 4.69 -8.95
N THR A 134 -5.94 5.53 -7.95
CA THR A 134 -4.77 6.15 -7.34
C THR A 134 -4.77 6.01 -5.83
N HIS A 135 -5.96 5.97 -5.25
CA HIS A 135 -6.16 5.86 -3.82
C HIS A 135 -7.22 4.79 -3.56
N ILE A 136 -6.98 3.99 -2.54
CA ILE A 136 -7.98 3.08 -1.96
C ILE A 136 -8.25 3.55 -0.54
N ASN A 137 -9.52 3.89 -0.26
CA ASN A 137 -10.01 4.01 1.10
C ASN A 137 -10.52 2.64 1.54
N TYR A 138 -9.82 2.00 2.48
CA TYR A 138 -10.24 0.73 3.04
C TYR A 138 -11.30 0.97 4.12
N ALA A 139 -12.50 0.45 3.90
CA ALA A 139 -13.67 0.64 4.72
C ALA A 139 -13.97 -0.62 5.55
N PHE A 140 -14.03 -0.59 6.87
CA PHE A 140 -13.70 0.52 7.75
C PHE A 140 -12.92 -0.01 8.96
N ALA A 141 -12.11 0.86 9.55
CA ALA A 141 -11.74 0.74 10.95
C ALA A 141 -12.81 1.41 11.83
N LYS A 142 -12.85 1.05 13.10
CA LYS A 142 -13.78 1.60 14.09
C LYS A 142 -13.04 2.27 15.24
N ILE A 143 -13.76 2.98 16.09
CA ILE A 143 -13.24 3.53 17.34
C ILE A 143 -13.60 2.57 18.47
N GLY A 144 -12.58 2.01 19.11
CA GLY A 144 -12.70 1.17 20.31
C GLY A 144 -13.32 1.91 21.49
N LEU A 145 -13.79 1.15 22.48
CA LEU A 145 -14.39 1.73 23.69
C LEU A 145 -13.39 2.52 24.54
N ASP A 146 -12.10 2.26 24.35
CA ASP A 146 -11.01 3.01 24.97
C ASP A 146 -10.66 4.30 24.21
N GLY A 147 -11.30 4.58 23.07
CA GLY A 147 -11.04 5.76 22.25
C GLY A 147 -9.85 5.60 21.30
N GLU A 148 -9.34 4.38 21.09
CA GLU A 148 -8.31 4.09 20.09
C GLU A 148 -8.91 3.52 18.81
N ILE A 149 -8.18 3.61 17.69
CA ILE A 149 -8.56 2.94 16.46
C ILE A 149 -8.48 1.41 16.61
N GLU A 150 -9.48 0.71 16.10
CA GLU A 150 -9.54 -0.75 16.04
C GLU A 150 -9.90 -1.25 14.64
N ARG A 151 -9.47 -2.47 14.32
CA ARG A 151 -9.92 -3.20 13.12
C ARG A 151 -11.44 -3.35 13.14
N GLY A 152 -12.07 -3.21 11.97
CA GLY A 152 -13.51 -3.42 11.83
C GLY A 152 -13.88 -4.89 11.77
N ASP A 153 -13.05 -5.70 11.09
CA ASP A 153 -13.27 -7.14 10.90
C ASP A 153 -11.93 -7.88 10.99
N ASN A 154 -11.63 -8.45 12.16
CA ASN A 154 -10.33 -9.12 12.39
C ASN A 154 -10.03 -10.22 11.37
N GLU A 155 -11.08 -10.97 10.97
CA GLU A 155 -10.96 -12.08 10.01
C GLU A 155 -10.59 -11.52 8.64
N ALA A 156 -11.43 -10.64 8.07
CA ALA A 156 -11.17 -10.06 6.75
C ALA A 156 -9.87 -9.24 6.73
N ASP A 157 -9.63 -8.44 7.76
CA ASP A 157 -8.55 -7.45 7.78
C ASP A 157 -7.18 -8.13 7.82
N THR A 158 -7.03 -9.20 8.62
CA THR A 158 -5.69 -9.71 8.98
C THR A 158 -5.54 -11.21 9.14
N GLU A 159 -6.61 -12.00 9.21
CA GLU A 159 -6.51 -13.43 9.59
C GLU A 159 -6.85 -14.37 8.42
N LYS A 160 -7.80 -13.97 7.56
CA LYS A 160 -8.26 -14.71 6.39
C LYS A 160 -7.11 -15.11 5.49
N PHE A 161 -7.04 -16.40 5.16
CA PHE A 161 -6.05 -16.95 4.25
C PHE A 161 -6.37 -16.63 2.79
N PHE A 162 -5.35 -16.23 2.05
CA PHE A 162 -5.36 -16.10 0.60
C PHE A 162 -4.35 -17.05 -0.06
N PRO A 163 -4.50 -17.38 -1.35
CA PRO A 163 -3.52 -18.21 -2.06
C PRO A 163 -2.09 -17.65 -1.94
N GLY A 164 -1.16 -18.50 -1.52
CA GLY A 164 0.25 -18.13 -1.29
C GLY A 164 0.57 -17.71 0.15
N ASP A 165 -0.43 -17.65 1.03
CA ASP A 165 -0.23 -17.39 2.45
C ASP A 165 0.33 -18.60 3.21
N SER A 166 1.15 -18.32 4.23
CA SER A 166 1.69 -19.30 5.18
C SER A 166 1.01 -19.19 6.54
N TRP A 167 0.94 -20.30 7.27
CA TRP A 167 0.53 -20.34 8.67
C TRP A 167 1.49 -19.57 9.60
N SER A 168 2.77 -19.47 9.22
CA SER A 168 3.81 -18.82 10.04
C SER A 168 3.86 -17.30 9.88
N GLN A 169 3.12 -16.72 8.94
CA GLN A 169 3.19 -15.27 8.72
C GLN A 169 2.30 -14.53 9.72
N THR A 170 2.77 -13.34 10.11
CA THR A 170 2.15 -12.50 11.15
C THR A 170 0.96 -11.68 10.65
N LEU A 171 0.88 -11.43 9.33
CA LEU A 171 -0.18 -10.64 8.70
C LEU A 171 -0.74 -11.38 7.49
N ARG A 172 -2.06 -11.61 7.49
CA ARG A 172 -2.84 -12.11 6.34
C ARG A 172 -3.96 -11.12 6.02
N GLY A 173 -5.10 -11.61 5.54
CA GLY A 173 -6.26 -10.78 5.26
C GLY A 173 -6.01 -9.75 4.18
N ASN A 174 -6.96 -8.83 4.06
CA ASN A 174 -6.94 -7.74 3.11
C ASN A 174 -5.75 -6.83 3.31
N PHE A 175 -5.28 -6.62 4.56
CA PHE A 175 -4.14 -5.75 4.81
C PHE A 175 -2.86 -6.31 4.17
N ASN A 176 -2.61 -7.61 4.28
CA ASN A 176 -1.49 -8.23 3.56
C ASN A 176 -1.69 -8.15 2.03
N GLN A 177 -2.92 -8.34 1.53
CA GLN A 177 -3.17 -8.25 0.09
C GLN A 177 -2.97 -6.83 -0.45
N LEU A 178 -3.29 -5.79 0.32
CA LEU A 178 -3.07 -4.39 -0.07
C LEU A 178 -1.57 -4.06 -0.15
N ILE A 179 -0.76 -4.60 0.77
CA ILE A 179 0.71 -4.47 0.69
C ILE A 179 1.21 -5.10 -0.61
N LYS A 180 0.82 -6.35 -0.88
CA LYS A 180 1.18 -7.05 -2.13
C LYS A 180 0.70 -6.31 -3.37
N LEU A 181 -0.47 -5.67 -3.33
CA LEU A 181 -0.99 -4.86 -4.45
C LEU A 181 -0.13 -3.63 -4.70
N LYS A 182 0.35 -2.95 -3.64
CA LYS A 182 1.26 -1.80 -3.76
C LYS A 182 2.66 -2.19 -4.25
N ASP A 183 3.11 -3.41 -4.00
CA ASP A 183 4.37 -3.90 -4.59
C ASP A 183 4.26 -4.02 -6.11
N VAL A 184 3.07 -4.32 -6.65
CA VAL A 184 2.79 -4.35 -8.09
C VAL A 184 2.51 -2.95 -8.66
N TYR A 185 1.81 -2.11 -7.90
CA TYR A 185 1.38 -0.77 -8.29
C TYR A 185 1.94 0.28 -7.31
N PRO A 186 3.23 0.66 -7.43
CA PRO A 186 3.90 1.54 -6.46
C PRO A 186 3.35 2.97 -6.42
N HIS A 187 2.56 3.37 -7.42
CA HIS A 187 1.84 4.66 -7.43
C HIS A 187 0.64 4.67 -6.47
N LEU A 188 0.10 3.51 -6.12
CA LEU A 188 -1.12 3.37 -5.34
C LEU A 188 -0.88 3.82 -3.89
N ARG A 189 -1.86 4.54 -3.34
CA ARG A 189 -1.92 4.92 -1.93
C ARG A 189 -3.11 4.22 -1.27
N THR A 190 -2.91 3.67 -0.09
CA THR A 190 -3.98 3.03 0.69
C THR A 190 -4.20 3.80 1.98
N LEU A 191 -5.41 4.31 2.21
CA LEU A 191 -5.82 4.94 3.45
C LEU A 191 -6.76 4.00 4.20
N ILE A 192 -6.66 3.97 5.52
CA ILE A 192 -7.67 3.32 6.36
C ILE A 192 -8.76 4.35 6.67
N SER A 193 -10.00 4.04 6.30
CA SER A 193 -11.17 4.88 6.59
C SER A 193 -11.74 4.48 7.95
N VAL A 194 -11.79 5.43 8.87
CA VAL A 194 -12.29 5.24 10.24
C VAL A 194 -13.71 5.77 10.32
N GLY A 195 -14.64 4.96 10.80
CA GLY A 195 -16.03 5.37 10.99
C GLY A 195 -16.98 4.83 9.92
N GLY A 196 -17.59 5.75 9.17
CA GLY A 196 -18.74 5.50 8.31
C GLY A 196 -20.04 5.42 9.10
N TRP A 197 -21.13 5.13 8.40
CA TRP A 197 -22.50 5.22 8.91
C TRP A 197 -22.72 4.56 10.29
N THR A 198 -22.31 3.30 10.46
CA THR A 198 -22.58 2.53 11.69
C THR A 198 -21.51 2.65 12.77
N TRP A 199 -20.33 3.20 12.47
CA TRP A 199 -19.21 3.30 13.42
C TRP A 199 -18.81 4.73 13.76
N SER A 200 -19.67 5.70 13.46
CA SER A 200 -19.48 7.11 13.80
C SER A 200 -19.81 7.49 15.25
N LYS A 201 -20.38 6.56 16.03
CA LYS A 201 -20.92 6.87 17.37
C LYS A 201 -19.95 7.58 18.32
N ASN A 202 -18.70 7.12 18.36
CA ASN A 202 -17.73 7.55 19.37
C ASN A 202 -16.87 8.75 18.94
N PHE A 203 -17.09 9.31 17.74
CA PHE A 203 -16.30 10.45 17.28
C PHE A 203 -16.40 11.68 18.19
N SER A 204 -17.60 12.00 18.65
CA SER A 204 -17.81 13.16 19.53
C SER A 204 -17.01 13.01 20.83
N ASP A 205 -16.86 11.79 21.36
CA ASP A 205 -16.08 11.53 22.58
C ASP A 205 -14.57 11.68 22.34
N ILE A 206 -14.03 11.11 21.25
CA ILE A 206 -12.59 11.22 20.96
C ILE A 206 -12.17 12.62 20.51
N ALA A 207 -13.11 13.44 20.03
CA ALA A 207 -12.84 14.81 19.60
C ALA A 207 -12.96 15.82 20.75
N MET A 208 -13.62 15.45 21.85
CA MET A 208 -14.11 16.34 22.91
C MET A 208 -13.02 17.20 23.57
N ASN A 209 -11.84 16.64 23.82
CA ASN A 209 -10.77 17.35 24.54
C ASN A 209 -9.38 16.97 24.04
N ASP A 210 -8.37 17.71 24.49
CA ASP A 210 -6.98 17.55 24.06
C ASP A 210 -6.42 16.13 24.30
N GLU A 211 -6.70 15.56 25.47
CA GLU A 211 -6.22 14.23 25.85
C GLU A 211 -6.82 13.13 24.96
N SER A 212 -8.14 13.14 24.78
CA SER A 212 -8.86 12.18 23.93
C SER A 212 -8.42 12.25 22.46
N ARG A 213 -8.24 13.46 21.91
CA ARG A 213 -7.74 13.66 20.54
C ARG A 213 -6.34 13.12 20.37
N LYS A 214 -5.43 13.45 21.29
CA LYS A 214 -4.03 12.96 21.28
C LYS A 214 -3.98 11.44 21.38
N LYS A 215 -4.82 10.85 22.22
CA LYS A 215 -4.90 9.39 22.37
C LYS A 215 -5.31 8.74 21.04
N PHE A 216 -6.42 9.18 20.47
CA PHE A 216 -6.91 8.65 19.20
C PHE A 216 -5.89 8.85 18.06
N ALA A 217 -5.36 10.06 17.89
CA ALA A 217 -4.42 10.38 16.82
C ALA A 217 -3.12 9.56 16.89
N LYS A 218 -2.57 9.37 18.10
CA LYS A 218 -1.41 8.49 18.31
C LYS A 218 -1.73 7.03 18.00
N SER A 219 -2.92 6.56 18.34
CA SER A 219 -3.35 5.20 17.98
C SER A 219 -3.48 5.03 16.46
N CYS A 220 -3.95 6.05 15.75
CA CYS A 220 -4.02 6.08 14.28
C CYS A 220 -2.63 5.94 13.65
N VAL A 221 -1.64 6.71 14.11
CA VAL A 221 -0.25 6.60 13.65
C VAL A 221 0.28 5.18 13.84
N LYS A 222 0.14 4.61 15.05
CA LYS A 222 0.57 3.24 15.32
C LYS A 222 -0.11 2.22 14.40
N PHE A 223 -1.40 2.43 14.10
CA PHE A 223 -2.16 1.54 13.24
C PHE A 223 -1.64 1.56 11.79
N ILE A 224 -1.46 2.75 11.21
CA ILE A 224 -1.00 2.86 9.82
C ILE A 224 0.44 2.39 9.66
N GLU A 225 1.30 2.60 10.67
CA GLU A 225 2.66 2.07 10.66
C GLU A 225 2.68 0.55 10.74
N LYS A 226 1.88 -0.02 11.66
CA LYS A 226 1.77 -1.47 11.86
C LYS A 226 1.26 -2.20 10.63
N TYR A 227 0.27 -1.64 9.94
CA TYR A 227 -0.41 -2.28 8.81
C TYR A 227 -0.03 -1.67 7.45
N ALA A 228 1.01 -0.83 7.43
CA ALA A 228 1.58 -0.22 6.24
C ALA A 228 0.60 0.57 5.36
N PHE A 229 -0.33 1.31 5.98
CA PHE A 229 -1.17 2.28 5.28
C PHE A 229 -0.41 3.59 5.02
N ASP A 230 -0.79 4.31 3.97
CA ASP A 230 -0.18 5.58 3.55
C ASP A 230 -0.94 6.80 4.14
N GLY A 231 -1.99 6.58 4.95
CA GLY A 231 -2.74 7.66 5.58
C GLY A 231 -4.01 7.22 6.30
N ILE A 232 -4.72 8.21 6.83
CA ILE A 232 -6.01 8.09 7.51
C ILE A 232 -7.07 8.84 6.72
N ASP A 233 -8.23 8.22 6.55
CA ASP A 233 -9.46 8.85 6.11
C ASP A 233 -10.44 8.92 7.29
N LEU A 234 -10.93 10.10 7.63
CA LEU A 234 -11.87 10.30 8.74
C LEU A 234 -13.29 10.42 8.18
N ASP A 235 -14.11 9.40 8.40
CA ASP A 235 -15.49 9.33 7.90
C ASP A 235 -16.46 9.47 9.10
N TRP A 236 -16.60 10.69 9.63
CA TRP A 236 -17.49 11.01 10.74
C TRP A 236 -18.85 11.45 10.20
N GLU A 237 -19.86 10.60 10.40
CA GLU A 237 -21.23 10.84 9.94
C GLU A 237 -22.23 11.04 11.10
N TYR A 238 -22.56 12.25 11.54
CA TYR A 238 -21.92 13.53 11.21
C TYR A 238 -21.64 14.33 12.49
N PRO A 239 -20.67 15.26 12.47
CA PRO A 239 -20.49 16.20 13.56
C PRO A 239 -21.78 16.98 13.85
N VAL A 240 -22.05 17.24 15.13
CA VAL A 240 -23.18 18.07 15.63
C VAL A 240 -24.56 17.44 15.52
N SER A 241 -24.93 16.83 14.39
CA SER A 241 -26.29 16.26 14.21
C SER A 241 -26.39 15.35 12.99
N GLY A 242 -27.35 14.41 13.01
CA GLY A 242 -27.64 13.50 11.90
C GLY A 242 -26.89 12.17 12.01
N GLY A 243 -26.86 11.37 10.94
CA GLY A 243 -26.21 10.07 10.97
C GLY A 243 -27.05 8.98 11.64
N HIS A 244 -26.38 7.93 12.11
CA HIS A 244 -27.02 6.78 12.76
C HIS A 244 -27.66 7.17 14.10
N GLU A 245 -28.80 6.55 14.44
CA GLU A 245 -29.65 6.91 15.59
C GLU A 245 -28.99 6.88 16.97
N HIS A 246 -27.82 6.24 17.09
CA HIS A 246 -27.11 6.07 18.35
C HIS A 246 -25.83 6.89 18.42
N ASN A 247 -25.60 7.77 17.45
CA ASN A 247 -24.44 8.63 17.43
C ASN A 247 -24.51 9.65 18.56
N ILE A 248 -23.34 9.90 19.17
CA ILE A 248 -23.20 10.91 20.20
C ILE A 248 -22.98 12.24 19.49
N HIS A 249 -23.75 13.24 19.87
CA HIS A 249 -23.71 14.57 19.28
C HIS A 249 -23.53 15.64 20.33
N ARG A 250 -22.68 16.61 20.03
CA ARG A 250 -22.47 17.80 20.85
C ARG A 250 -22.46 19.05 19.97
N PRO A 251 -23.02 20.18 20.41
CA PRO A 251 -22.88 21.45 19.69
C PRO A 251 -21.43 21.83 19.42
N GLU A 252 -20.52 21.46 20.32
CA GLU A 252 -19.07 21.69 20.24
C GLU A 252 -18.39 20.86 19.14
N ASP A 253 -19.06 19.84 18.58
CA ASP A 253 -18.50 19.01 17.52
C ASP A 253 -18.10 19.82 16.29
N LYS A 254 -18.73 20.98 16.06
CA LYS A 254 -18.32 21.92 15.00
C LYS A 254 -16.87 22.36 15.16
N GLN A 255 -16.46 22.72 16.38
CA GLN A 255 -15.08 23.09 16.67
C GLN A 255 -14.20 21.86 16.89
N ASN A 256 -14.70 20.84 17.58
CA ASN A 256 -13.95 19.63 17.89
C ASN A 256 -13.54 18.86 16.63
N TYR A 257 -14.36 18.89 15.57
CA TYR A 257 -14.02 18.33 14.27
C TYR A 257 -12.73 18.96 13.70
N VAL A 258 -12.61 20.28 13.76
CA VAL A 258 -11.39 20.97 13.31
C VAL A 258 -10.20 20.61 14.20
N PHE A 259 -10.40 20.53 15.51
CA PHE A 259 -9.31 20.22 16.44
C PHE A 259 -8.79 18.79 16.32
N ILE A 260 -9.66 17.81 16.05
CA ILE A 260 -9.20 16.43 15.85
C ILE A 260 -8.45 16.28 14.52
N LEU A 261 -8.87 16.96 13.46
CA LEU A 261 -8.12 17.00 12.20
C LEU A 261 -6.75 17.66 12.36
N LYS A 262 -6.67 18.75 13.13
CA LYS A 262 -5.39 19.42 13.45
C LYS A 262 -4.46 18.46 14.20
N GLU A 263 -4.95 17.81 15.25
CA GLU A 263 -4.15 16.86 16.04
C GLU A 263 -3.70 15.65 15.19
N LEU A 264 -4.58 15.08 14.36
CA LEU A 264 -4.21 14.01 13.42
C LEU A 264 -3.10 14.47 12.48
N ARG A 265 -3.22 15.67 11.90
CA ARG A 265 -2.19 16.20 10.99
C ARG A 265 -0.85 16.36 11.69
N GLU A 266 -0.84 16.91 12.91
CA GLU A 266 0.37 17.09 13.71
C GLU A 266 1.06 15.75 14.03
N GLN A 267 0.31 14.74 14.50
CA GLN A 267 0.88 13.42 14.79
C GLN A 267 1.40 12.71 13.52
N LEU A 268 0.68 12.83 12.41
CA LEU A 268 1.10 12.28 11.13
C LEU A 268 2.37 12.97 10.60
N ASP A 269 2.49 14.30 10.76
CA ASP A 269 3.69 15.05 10.34
C ASP A 269 4.91 14.71 11.22
N MET A 270 4.70 14.53 12.52
CA MET A 270 5.75 14.05 13.43
C MET A 270 6.26 12.67 13.00
N ALA A 271 5.35 11.72 12.73
CA ALA A 271 5.71 10.38 12.29
C ALA A 271 6.34 10.37 10.88
N ALA A 272 5.84 11.21 9.97
CA ALA A 272 6.38 11.42 8.63
C ALA A 272 7.85 11.85 8.67
N ASN A 273 8.16 12.87 9.48
CA ASN A 273 9.51 13.39 9.66
C ASN A 273 10.47 12.36 10.28
N GLN A 274 9.98 11.56 11.23
CA GLN A 274 10.80 10.51 11.87
C GLN A 274 11.12 9.35 10.91
N ASN A 275 10.18 9.00 10.04
CA ASN A 275 10.30 7.83 9.18
C ASN A 275 10.77 8.15 7.75
N GLY A 276 10.91 9.43 7.39
CA GLY A 276 11.22 9.86 6.02
C GLY A 276 10.12 9.44 5.03
N LYS A 277 8.85 9.60 5.42
CA LYS A 277 7.67 9.24 4.62
C LYS A 277 6.69 10.41 4.58
N THR A 278 5.80 10.41 3.60
CA THR A 278 4.59 11.25 3.60
C THR A 278 3.38 10.43 4.03
N TYR A 279 2.55 10.99 4.93
CA TYR A 279 1.27 10.39 5.33
C TYR A 279 0.09 11.31 5.00
N LEU A 280 -0.94 10.74 4.38
CA LEU A 280 -2.15 11.45 3.96
C LEU A 280 -3.18 11.55 5.10
N LEU A 281 -3.93 12.64 5.10
CA LEU A 281 -5.11 12.84 5.93
C LEU A 281 -6.24 13.31 5.02
N THR A 282 -7.33 12.55 4.97
CA THR A 282 -8.55 12.89 4.20
C THR A 282 -9.77 12.81 5.10
N VAL A 283 -10.89 13.33 4.60
CA VAL A 283 -12.19 13.29 5.25
C VAL A 283 -13.27 12.99 4.21
N ALA A 284 -14.33 12.30 4.62
CA ALA A 284 -15.53 12.06 3.84
C ALA A 284 -16.72 12.84 4.41
#